data_AF-A0A0F0FNK1-F1
#
_entry.id   AF-A0A0F0FNK1-F1
#
_cell.length_a   1.000
_cell.length_b   1.000
_cell.length_c   1.000
_cell.angle_alpha   90.00
_cell.angle_beta   90.00
_cell.angle_gamma   90.00
#
_symmetry.space_group_name_H-M   'P 1'
#
loop_
_entity.id
_entity.type
_entity.pdbx_description
1 polymer ?
#
loop_
_entity_poly.entity_id
_entity_poly.type
_entity_poly.pdbx_seq_one_letter_code
_entity_poly.pdbx_strand_id
1 'polypeptide(L)' 'MEMQFMAAEIDTPTPFSQVAFNHLPGLRREFADAGVARLSLRPRADLTNSFHSVHGGVLTLAFLANGF' A
#
# COMPACT_ATOMS: atom_id res chain seq x y z
N MET A 1 28.25 -23.11 11.19
CA MET A 1 27.00 -23.61 10.58
C MET A 1 25.97 -22.52 10.79
N GLU A 2 25.97 -21.53 9.91
CA GLU A 2 25.08 -20.37 10.02
C GLU A 2 23.68 -20.79 9.57
N MET A 3 22.69 -20.57 10.44
CA MET A 3 21.29 -20.84 10.13
C MET A 3 20.81 -19.78 9.13
N GLN A 4 20.73 -20.19 7.87
CA GLN A 4 20.17 -19.40 6.79
C GLN A 4 18.66 -19.27 7.02
N PHE A 5 18.22 -18.12 7.53
CA PHE A 5 16.82 -17.75 7.56
C PHE A 5 16.34 -17.58 6.11
N MET A 6 15.74 -18.63 5.54
CA MET A 6 14.90 -18.49 4.37
C MET A 6 13.67 -17.70 4.82
N ALA A 7 13.70 -16.38 4.65
CA ALA A 7 12.47 -15.60 4.63
C ALA A 7 11.59 -16.26 3.56
N ALA A 8 10.48 -16.86 4.00
CA ALA A 8 9.47 -17.33 3.07
C ALA A 8 9.15 -16.13 2.18
N GLU A 9 9.44 -16.27 0.90
CA GLU A 9 9.11 -15.29 -0.12
C GLU A 9 7.60 -15.12 -0.02
N ILE A 10 7.15 -14.02 0.61
CA ILE A 10 5.75 -13.68 0.67
C ILE A 10 5.40 -13.35 -0.77
N ASP A 11 4.88 -14.35 -1.47
CA ASP A 11 4.34 -14.24 -2.80
C ASP A 11 3.24 -13.18 -2.72
N THR A 12 3.57 -11.95 -3.12
CA THR A 12 2.63 -10.84 -3.08
C THR A 12 1.66 -11.10 -4.22
N PRO A 13 0.41 -11.51 -3.95
CA PRO A 13 -0.45 -12.17 -4.94
C PRO A 13 -0.85 -11.25 -6.10
N THR A 14 -0.56 -9.96 -6.01
CA THR A 14 -0.62 -9.00 -7.12
C THR A 14 0.42 -7.91 -6.91
N PRO A 15 1.33 -7.67 -7.87
CA PRO A 15 2.29 -6.57 -7.77
C PRO A 15 1.57 -5.23 -7.58
N PHE A 16 2.10 -4.36 -6.72
CA PHE A 16 1.58 -3.00 -6.47
C PHE A 16 1.21 -2.25 -7.77
N SER A 17 1.99 -2.43 -8.83
CA SER A 17 1.81 -1.80 -10.14
C SER A 17 0.58 -2.31 -10.91
N GLN A 18 0.07 -3.50 -10.61
CA GLN A 18 -1.10 -4.10 -11.27
C GLN A 18 -2.42 -3.73 -10.60
N VAL A 19 -2.37 -3.17 -9.39
CA VAL A 19 -3.55 -2.72 -8.66
C VAL A 19 -3.97 -1.36 -9.20
N ALA A 20 -5.00 -1.34 -10.05
CA ALA A 20 -5.51 -0.11 -10.67
C ALA A 20 -5.82 1.00 -9.63
N PHE A 21 -6.35 0.60 -8.47
CA PHE A 21 -6.61 1.54 -7.38
C PHE A 21 -5.37 2.28 -6.92
N ASN A 22 -4.17 1.69 -6.91
CA ASN A 22 -2.97 2.40 -6.42
C ASN A 22 -2.63 3.63 -7.28
N HIS A 23 -2.97 3.61 -8.57
CA HIS A 23 -2.68 4.71 -9.48
C HIS A 23 -3.67 5.87 -9.35
N LEU A 24 -4.95 5.59 -9.07
CA LEU A 24 -6.03 6.58 -9.04
C LEU A 24 -5.84 7.71 -8.00
N PRO A 25 -5.52 7.43 -6.72
CA PRO A 25 -5.24 8.43 -5.71
C PRO A 25 -3.77 8.90 -5.75
N GLY A 26 -2.94 8.33 -6.65
CA GLY A 26 -1.50 8.59 -6.68
C GLY A 26 -0.75 8.00 -5.49
N LEU A 27 -1.14 6.78 -5.05
CA LEU A 27 -0.46 6.06 -3.99
C LEU A 27 0.94 5.67 -4.46
N ARG A 28 1.95 5.88 -3.63
CA ARG A 28 3.33 5.51 -3.93
C ARG A 28 3.81 4.47 -2.94
N ARG A 29 4.49 3.44 -3.44
CA ARG A 29 5.26 2.52 -2.59
C ARG A 29 6.69 3.01 -2.47
N GLU A 30 7.10 3.33 -1.26
CA GLU A 30 8.45 3.83 -0.96
C GLU A 30 9.44 2.68 -0.73
N PHE A 31 9.01 1.64 -0.01
CA PHE A 31 9.72 0.37 0.10
C PHE A 31 8.74 -0.77 0.41
N ALA A 32 9.15 -2.00 0.12
CA ALA A 32 8.51 -3.23 0.59
C ALA A 32 9.60 -4.29 0.76
N ASP A 33 9.86 -4.70 2.00
CA ASP A 33 10.87 -5.68 2.35
C ASP A 33 10.54 -6.34 3.70
N ALA A 34 10.93 -7.60 3.87
CA ALA A 34 10.77 -8.37 5.12
C ALA A 34 9.37 -8.30 5.77
N GLY A 35 8.31 -8.33 4.93
CA GLY A 35 6.92 -8.26 5.40
C GLY A 35 6.44 -6.86 5.83
N VAL A 36 7.26 -5.83 5.59
CA VAL A 36 6.92 -4.43 5.88
C VAL A 36 6.89 -3.64 4.58
N ALA A 37 5.85 -2.85 4.38
CA ALA A 37 5.77 -1.92 3.26
C ALA A 37 5.39 -0.52 3.75
N ARG A 38 5.97 0.49 3.10
CA ARG A 38 5.64 1.89 3.33
C ARG A 38 4.99 2.46 2.09
N LEU A 39 3.78 2.95 2.27
CA LEU A 39 3.03 3.67 1.26
C LEU A 39 2.95 5.15 1.62
N SER A 40 3.08 6.03 0.63
CA SER A 40 2.83 7.46 0.79
C SER A 40 1.71 7.91 -0.13
N LEU A 41 0.85 8.78 0.41
CA LEU A 41 -0.26 9.40 -0.28
C LEU A 41 -0.20 10.89 -0.02
N ARG A 42 -0.31 11.70 -1.07
CA ARG A 42 -0.45 13.15 -0.94
C ARG A 42 -1.94 13.51 -0.94
N PRO A 43 -2.48 14.10 0.15
CA PRO A 43 -3.87 14.55 0.16
C PRO A 43 -4.14 15.57 -0.95
N ARG A 44 -5.28 15.41 -1.61
CA ARG A 44 -5.85 16.32 -2.61
C ARG A 44 -7.36 16.37 -2.46
N ALA A 45 -8.01 17.42 -2.94
CA ALA A 45 -9.40 17.73 -2.64
C ALA A 45 -10.38 16.58 -2.94
N ASP A 46 -10.17 15.86 -4.05
CA ASP A 46 -10.99 14.72 -4.48
C ASP A 46 -10.77 13.44 -3.65
N LEU A 47 -9.78 13.42 -2.77
CA LEU A 47 -9.54 12.32 -1.82
C LEU A 47 -9.97 12.66 -0.38
N THR A 48 -10.55 13.85 -0.18
CA THR A 48 -11.00 14.30 1.15
C THR A 48 -12.50 14.13 1.32
N ASN A 49 -12.93 13.97 2.56
CA ASN A 49 -14.34 14.02 2.95
C ASN A 49 -14.78 15.47 3.17
N SER A 50 -16.05 15.68 3.54
CA SER A 50 -16.63 17.00 3.81
C SER A 50 -15.97 17.75 4.98
N PHE A 51 -15.10 17.10 5.75
CA PHE A 51 -14.32 17.70 6.84
C PHE A 51 -12.90 18.08 6.39
N HIS A 52 -12.57 17.98 5.10
CA HIS A 52 -11.24 18.21 4.54
C HIS A 52 -10.16 17.23 5.04
N SER A 53 -10.58 16.12 5.66
CA SER A 53 -9.72 15.00 6.05
C SER A 53 -9.69 13.96 4.94
N VAL A 54 -8.61 13.18 4.83
CA VAL A 54 -8.55 12.05 3.88
C VAL A 54 -9.74 11.11 4.12
N HIS A 55 -10.48 10.79 3.05
CA HIS A 55 -11.67 9.97 3.14
C HIS A 55 -11.32 8.56 3.63
N GLY A 56 -12.05 8.04 4.63
CA GLY A 56 -11.74 6.74 5.25
C GLY A 56 -11.65 5.59 4.24
N GLY A 57 -12.55 5.56 3.25
CA GLY A 57 -12.51 4.57 2.17
C GLY A 57 -11.23 4.57 1.33
N VAL A 58 -10.56 5.72 1.18
CA VAL A 58 -9.25 5.80 0.49
C VAL A 58 -8.18 5.09 1.32
N LEU A 59 -8.20 5.29 2.65
CA LEU A 59 -7.28 4.63 3.57
C LEU A 59 -7.56 3.13 3.61
N THR A 60 -8.81 2.71 3.85
CA THR A 60 -9.19 1.30 3.90
C THR A 60 -8.82 0.57 2.62
N LEU A 61 -9.09 1.16 1.45
CA LEU A 61 -8.79 0.52 0.17
C LEU A 61 -7.28 0.47 -0.11
N ALA A 62 -6.49 1.43 0.38
CA ALA A 62 -5.03 1.35 0.32
C ALA A 62 -4.48 0.16 1.13
N PHE A 63 -5.10 -0.19 2.27
CA PHE A 63 -4.72 -1.37 3.04
C PHE A 63 -5.16 -2.66 2.35
N LEU A 64 -6.45 -2.78 2.03
CA LEU A 64 -7.02 -4.00 1.45
C LEU A 64 -6.41 -4.35 0.09
N ALA A 65 -6.18 -3.35 -0.77
CA ALA A 65 -5.64 -3.58 -2.11
C ALA A 65 -4.16 -3.98 -2.13
N ASN A 66 -3.46 -3.87 -1.00
CA ASN A 66 -2.03 -4.17 -0.88
C ASN A 66 -1.74 -5.32 0.11
N GLY A 67 -2.78 -6.02 0.59
CA GLY A 67 -2.63 -7.25 1.36
C GLY A 67 -2.15 -7.08 2.80
N PHE A 68 -2.52 -5.96 3.44
CA PHE A 68 -2.30 -5.74 4.88
C PHE A 68 -3.46 -6.24 5.74
#